data_AF-A0A8H4UH35-F1
#
_entry.id   AF-A0A8H4UH35-F1
#
_cell.length_a   1.000
_cell.length_b   1.000
_cell.length_c   1.000
_cell.angle_alpha   90.00
_cell.angle_beta   90.00
_cell.angle_gamma   90.00
#
_symmetry.space_group_name_H-M   'P 1'
#
loop_
_entity.id
_entity.type
_entity.pdbx_description
1 polymer ?
#
loop_
_entity_poly.entity_id
_entity_poly.type
_entity_poly.pdbx_seq_one_letter_code
_entity_poly.pdbx_strand_id
1 'polypeptide(L)'
;MPFGEISVIEKDFGQQVNQDVESRHGFAAQASRRKLMAQARNWLLSATLRPTHSWVYWRDADVETAPFTILEDLMRHNKDVIVPNEDVWRPLPDWLGGEQPYDLNSWQESETALALADSLDEDAVIVEGYA
;
A
#
# COMPACT_ATOMS: atom_id res chain seq x y z
N MET A 1 15.75 -8.43 18.95
CA MET A 1 16.60 -8.62 17.76
C MET A 1 17.54 -7.43 17.66
N PRO A 2 18.86 -7.62 17.54
CA PRO A 2 19.75 -6.51 17.25
C PRO A 2 19.57 -6.10 15.79
N PHE A 3 19.10 -4.89 15.55
CA PHE A 3 19.09 -4.31 14.22
C PHE A 3 20.52 -3.92 13.83
N GLY A 4 20.93 -4.20 12.60
CA GLY A 4 22.27 -3.82 12.12
C GLY A 4 22.43 -2.30 12.01
N GLU A 5 21.45 -1.64 11.41
CA GLU A 5 21.37 -0.19 11.24
C GLU A 5 19.89 0.20 11.28
N ILE A 6 19.55 1.26 12.02
CA ILE A 6 18.23 1.89 11.97
C ILE A 6 18.44 3.32 11.51
N SER A 7 17.79 3.70 10.42
CA SER A 7 17.78 5.07 9.91
C SER A 7 16.35 5.57 9.85
N VAL A 8 16.10 6.74 10.44
CA VAL A 8 14.83 7.45 10.33
C VAL A 8 15.06 8.64 9.41
N ILE A 9 14.27 8.73 8.35
CA ILE A 9 14.40 9.78 7.33
C ILE A 9 13.07 10.50 7.23
N GLU A 10 13.12 11.81 7.43
CA GLU A 10 11.97 12.69 7.27
C GLU A 10 12.15 13.53 6.00
N LYS A 11 11.10 13.56 5.17
CA LYS A 11 11.01 14.49 4.05
C LYS A 11 9.57 14.89 3.85
N ASP A 12 9.34 16.18 3.89
CA ASP A 12 8.05 16.78 3.59
C ASP A 12 7.93 17.02 2.08
N PHE A 13 6.82 16.57 1.50
CA PHE A 13 6.46 16.79 0.09
C PHE A 13 5.40 17.90 -0.06
N GLY A 14 5.09 18.63 1.01
CA GLY A 14 4.21 19.81 1.00
C GLY A 14 2.74 19.45 0.77
N GLN A 15 2.24 18.42 1.45
CA GLN A 15 0.86 17.96 1.26
C GLN A 15 -0.16 19.02 1.75
N GLN A 16 -0.69 19.83 0.83
CA GLN A 16 -1.75 20.82 1.07
C GLN A 16 -3.17 20.23 0.98
N VAL A 17 -3.38 18.99 1.43
CA VAL A 17 -4.71 18.34 1.34
C VAL A 17 -5.24 18.10 2.74
N ASN A 18 -6.28 18.85 3.12
CA ASN A 18 -7.04 18.62 4.35
C ASN A 18 -7.50 17.16 4.40
N GLN A 19 -7.12 16.44 5.46
CA GLN A 19 -7.46 15.03 5.67
C GLN A 19 -8.90 14.83 6.16
N ASP A 20 -9.85 15.66 5.70
CA ASP A 20 -11.26 15.51 6.06
C ASP A 20 -11.87 14.27 5.39
N VAL A 21 -12.67 13.54 6.16
CA VAL A 21 -13.27 12.24 5.80
C VAL A 21 -14.13 12.34 4.54
N GLU A 22 -14.78 13.48 4.30
CA GLU A 22 -15.60 13.73 3.10
C GLU A 22 -14.76 13.98 1.82
N SER A 23 -13.54 14.51 1.94
CA SER A 23 -12.62 14.75 0.81
C SER A 23 -11.88 13.47 0.37
N ARG A 24 -11.81 12.46 1.23
CA ARG A 24 -11.16 11.17 0.97
C ARG A 24 -11.85 10.32 -0.10
N HIS A 25 -13.09 10.62 -0.47
CA HIS A 25 -13.89 9.85 -1.43
C HIS A 25 -14.10 10.58 -2.78
N GLY A 26 -13.51 11.76 -2.95
CA GLY A 26 -13.45 12.40 -4.27
C GLY A 26 -12.41 11.69 -5.15
N PHE A 27 -12.83 11.09 -6.26
CA PHE A 27 -11.95 10.41 -7.23
C PHE A 27 -10.68 11.22 -7.58
N ALA A 28 -10.80 12.53 -7.74
CA ALA A 28 -9.66 13.43 -8.02
C ALA A 28 -8.69 13.61 -6.83
N ALA A 29 -9.20 13.57 -5.59
CA ALA A 29 -8.38 13.69 -4.38
C ALA A 29 -7.64 12.37 -4.06
N GLN A 30 -8.22 11.23 -4.40
CA GLN A 30 -7.58 9.92 -4.23
C GLN A 30 -6.38 9.77 -5.18
N ALA A 31 -6.51 10.20 -6.44
CA ALA A 31 -5.43 10.16 -7.42
C ALA A 31 -4.24 11.05 -7.02
N SER A 32 -4.50 12.30 -6.63
CA SER A 32 -3.44 13.22 -6.19
C SER A 32 -2.72 12.72 -4.93
N ARG A 33 -3.45 12.13 -3.97
CA ARG A 33 -2.86 11.49 -2.79
C ARG A 33 -1.99 10.30 -3.16
N ARG A 34 -2.47 9.37 -4.00
CA ARG A 34 -1.67 8.20 -4.45
C ARG A 34 -0.42 8.63 -5.20
N LYS A 35 -0.48 9.71 -5.99
CA LYS A 35 0.69 10.30 -6.66
C LYS A 35 1.74 10.81 -5.67
N LEU A 36 1.33 11.56 -4.64
CA LEU A 36 2.24 12.04 -3.60
C LEU A 36 2.83 10.87 -2.79
N MET A 37 2.02 9.88 -2.42
CA MET A 37 2.51 8.68 -1.72
C MET A 37 3.51 7.90 -2.58
N ALA A 38 3.26 7.76 -3.89
CA ALA A 38 4.18 7.11 -4.81
C ALA A 38 5.52 7.87 -4.89
N GLN A 39 5.51 9.20 -4.95
CA GLN A 39 6.73 10.01 -4.90
C GLN A 39 7.51 9.81 -3.59
N ALA A 40 6.81 9.80 -2.45
CA ALA A 40 7.42 9.56 -1.15
C ALA A 40 8.04 8.15 -1.05
N ARG A 41 7.33 7.10 -1.49
CA ARG A 41 7.82 5.72 -1.51
C ARG A 41 9.04 5.56 -2.42
N ASN A 42 8.99 6.11 -3.64
CA ASN A 42 10.13 6.06 -4.58
C ASN A 42 11.36 6.78 -4.01
N TRP A 43 11.16 7.93 -3.38
CA TRP A 43 12.26 8.67 -2.77
C TRP A 43 12.87 7.92 -1.58
N LEU A 44 12.03 7.37 -0.69
CA LEU A 44 12.48 6.59 0.47
C LEU A 44 13.30 5.38 0.00
N LEU A 45 12.80 4.63 -0.98
CA LEU A 45 13.51 3.49 -1.55
C LEU A 45 14.86 3.92 -2.15
N SER A 46 14.88 4.98 -2.95
CA SER A 46 16.10 5.47 -3.60
C SER A 46 17.14 5.98 -2.59
N ALA A 47 16.70 6.53 -1.47
CA ALA A 47 17.59 7.05 -0.42
C ALA A 47 18.15 5.95 0.50
N THR A 48 17.43 4.84 0.65
CA THR A 48 17.75 3.78 1.62
C THR A 48 18.28 2.51 0.99
N LEU A 49 18.01 2.24 -0.29
CA LEU A 49 18.43 1.02 -0.94
C LEU A 49 19.97 0.99 -1.09
N ARG A 50 20.60 0.01 -0.45
CA ARG A 50 22.03 -0.27 -0.55
C ARG A 50 22.25 -1.59 -1.29
N PRO A 51 23.41 -1.80 -1.95
CA PRO A 51 23.75 -3.07 -2.58
C PRO A 51 23.80 -4.28 -1.62
N THR A 52 23.81 -4.02 -0.31
CA THR A 52 23.82 -5.03 0.75
C THR A 52 22.43 -5.57 1.09
N HIS A 53 21.36 -4.99 0.55
CA HIS A 53 19.99 -5.44 0.82
C HIS A 53 19.57 -6.55 -0.13
N SER A 54 19.18 -7.71 0.42
CA SER A 54 18.67 -8.85 -0.36
C SER A 54 17.16 -8.79 -0.59
N TRP A 55 16.42 -8.16 0.33
CA TRP A 55 14.96 -8.07 0.31
C TRP A 55 14.51 -6.68 0.79
N VAL A 56 13.39 -6.20 0.27
CA VAL A 56 12.73 -4.97 0.72
C VAL A 56 11.36 -5.34 1.26
N TYR A 57 11.09 -4.97 2.51
CA TYR A 57 9.81 -5.17 3.16
C TYR A 57 9.10 -3.83 3.34
N TRP A 58 7.97 -3.67 2.66
CA TRP A 58 7.08 -2.52 2.84
C TRP A 58 6.07 -2.84 3.93
N ARG A 59 6.03 -2.01 4.96
CA ARG A 59 5.04 -2.09 6.05
C ARG A 59 4.48 -0.70 6.28
N ASP A 60 3.17 -0.56 6.16
CA ASP A 60 2.49 0.68 6.48
C ASP A 60 2.46 0.90 8.00
N ALA A 61 2.49 2.17 8.42
CA ALA A 61 2.68 2.54 9.82
C ALA A 61 1.49 2.21 10.73
N ASP A 62 0.33 1.96 10.14
CA ASP A 62 -0.94 1.57 10.77
C ASP A 62 -1.10 0.05 10.91
N VAL A 63 -0.15 -0.76 10.42
CA VAL A 63 -0.13 -2.21 10.64
C VAL A 63 0.30 -2.48 12.09
N GLU A 64 -0.66 -2.75 12.98
CA GLU A 64 -0.39 -2.99 14.41
C GLU A 64 0.22 -4.38 14.67
N THR A 65 -0.33 -5.41 14.03
CA THR A 65 0.00 -6.81 14.29
C THR A 65 0.63 -7.48 13.07
N ALA A 66 1.77 -8.12 13.28
CA ALA A 66 2.41 -8.98 12.29
C ALA A 66 3.12 -10.15 13.02
N PRO A 67 3.11 -11.36 12.46
CA PRO A 67 3.90 -12.47 13.01
C PRO A 67 5.38 -12.10 13.09
N PHE A 68 6.06 -12.53 14.16
CA PHE A 68 7.50 -12.31 14.30
C PHE A 68 8.32 -13.03 13.21
N THR A 69 7.74 -14.03 12.55
CA THR A 69 8.33 -14.82 11.47
C THR A 69 7.94 -14.33 10.07
N ILE A 70 7.26 -13.18 9.95
CA ILE A 70 6.70 -12.71 8.67
C ILE A 70 7.76 -12.66 7.57
N LEU A 71 8.97 -12.20 7.88
CA LEU A 71 10.04 -12.10 6.88
C LEU A 71 10.51 -13.48 6.43
N GLU A 72 10.76 -14.41 7.37
CA GLU A 72 11.16 -15.77 7.05
C GLU A 72 10.09 -16.50 6.25
N ASP A 73 8.83 -16.31 6.61
CA ASP A 73 7.69 -16.95 5.93
C ASP A 73 7.57 -16.42 4.50
N LEU A 74 7.64 -15.10 4.29
CA LEU A 74 7.63 -14.50 2.95
C LEU A 74 8.85 -14.93 2.12
N MET A 75 10.04 -14.98 2.71
CA MET A 75 11.27 -15.40 2.03
C MET A 75 11.22 -16.87 1.57
N ARG A 76 10.54 -17.76 2.29
CA ARG A 76 10.38 -19.17 1.88
C ARG A 76 9.62 -19.34 0.57
N HIS A 77 8.73 -18.41 0.23
CA HIS A 77 7.96 -18.49 -1.01
C HIS A 77 8.80 -18.17 -2.26
N ASN A 78 9.96 -17.51 -2.09
CA ASN A 78 10.94 -17.22 -3.15
C ASN A 78 10.29 -16.64 -4.42
N LYS A 79 9.45 -15.61 -4.24
CA LYS A 79 8.80 -14.86 -5.32
C LYS A 79 9.40 -13.47 -5.41
N ASP A 80 9.42 -12.90 -6.62
CA ASP A 80 9.95 -11.54 -6.85
C ASP A 80 9.15 -10.47 -6.09
N VAL A 81 7.82 -10.63 -6.07
CA VAL A 81 6.89 -9.83 -5.28
C VAL A 81 5.94 -10.80 -4.59
N ILE A 82 5.83 -10.65 -3.27
CA ILE A 82 4.83 -11.33 -2.47
C ILE A 82 4.12 -10.29 -1.64
N VAL A 83 2.80 -10.28 -1.76
CA VAL A 83 1.93 -9.53 -0.86
C VAL A 83 1.33 -10.60 0.04
N PRO A 84 1.61 -10.61 1.37
CA PRO A 84 0.81 -11.44 2.26
C PRO A 84 -0.65 -11.06 2.01
N ASN A 85 -1.56 -12.03 1.92
CA ASN A 85 -2.97 -11.68 1.80
C ASN A 85 -3.28 -10.78 3.00
N GLU A 86 -3.46 -9.49 2.75
CA GLU A 86 -3.68 -8.49 3.78
C GLU A 86 -5.15 -8.64 4.21
N ASP A 87 -5.40 -9.74 4.90
CA ASP A 87 -6.43 -9.82 5.90
C ASP A 87 -6.02 -8.89 7.07
N VAL A 88 -5.86 -7.59 6.77
CA VAL A 88 -5.81 -6.52 7.76
C VAL A 88 -7.21 -6.49 8.34
N TRP A 89 -7.44 -7.39 9.29
CA TRP A 89 -8.67 -7.49 10.03
C TRP A 89 -8.76 -6.25 10.90
N ARG A 90 -9.57 -5.28 10.49
CA ARG A 90 -10.01 -4.27 11.44
C ARG A 90 -10.88 -5.00 12.46
N PRO A 91 -10.58 -4.96 13.78
CA PRO A 91 -11.47 -5.52 14.78
C PRO A 91 -12.79 -4.76 14.70
N LEU A 92 -13.78 -5.38 14.09
CA LEU A 92 -15.13 -4.85 14.03
C LEU A 92 -15.85 -5.29 15.30
N PRO A 93 -16.75 -4.45 15.85
CA PRO A 93 -17.53 -4.88 16.99
C PRO A 93 -18.38 -6.11 16.62
N ASP A 94 -18.54 -7.04 17.57
CA ASP A 94 -19.08 -8.41 17.36
C ASP A 94 -20.41 -8.48 16.60
N TRP A 95 -21.19 -7.40 16.58
CA TRP A 95 -22.47 -7.31 15.86
C TRP A 95 -22.35 -7.11 14.35
N LEU A 96 -21.16 -6.79 13.82
CA LEU A 96 -20.91 -6.58 12.37
C LEU A 96 -20.21 -7.76 11.68
N GLY A 97 -20.08 -8.90 12.37
CA GLY A 97 -19.50 -10.12 11.78
C GLY A 97 -17.98 -10.29 11.99
N GLY A 98 -17.39 -9.52 12.90
CA GLY A 98 -16.04 -9.76 13.45
C GLY A 98 -14.86 -9.40 12.54
N GLU A 99 -15.00 -9.52 11.23
CA GLU A 99 -13.86 -9.58 10.32
C GLU A 99 -14.23 -9.02 8.94
N GLN A 100 -13.59 -7.93 8.50
CA GLN A 100 -13.67 -7.40 7.12
C GLN A 100 -12.28 -7.15 6.53
N PRO A 101 -12.08 -7.45 5.24
CA PRO A 101 -10.84 -7.13 4.53
C PRO A 101 -10.70 -5.61 4.38
N TYR A 102 -9.56 -5.08 4.80
CA TYR A 102 -9.27 -3.64 4.77
C TYR A 102 -8.53 -3.20 3.51
N ASP A 103 -7.61 -4.02 2.99
CA ASP A 103 -6.88 -3.72 1.76
C ASP A 103 -7.44 -4.51 0.57
N LEU A 104 -8.15 -3.82 -0.34
CA LEU A 104 -8.64 -4.36 -1.60
C LEU A 104 -7.75 -3.98 -2.80
N ASN A 105 -6.54 -3.49 -2.57
CA ASN A 105 -5.60 -3.13 -3.64
C ASN A 105 -4.87 -4.34 -4.24
N SER A 106 -4.98 -5.52 -3.60
CA SER A 106 -4.48 -6.78 -4.14
C SER A 106 -5.59 -7.50 -4.90
N TRP A 107 -5.64 -7.30 -6.22
CA TRP A 107 -6.64 -7.91 -7.09
C TRP A 107 -5.99 -8.53 -8.32
N GLN A 108 -6.66 -9.55 -8.87
CA GLN A 108 -6.30 -10.12 -10.17
C GLN A 108 -7.04 -9.35 -11.27
N GLU A 109 -6.30 -8.90 -12.28
CA GLU A 109 -6.89 -8.17 -13.40
C GLU A 109 -7.93 -9.01 -14.15
N SER A 110 -8.99 -8.33 -14.60
CA SER A 110 -10.12 -8.93 -15.29
C SER A 110 -10.25 -8.38 -16.71
N GLU A 111 -10.77 -9.20 -17.63
CA GLU A 111 -10.98 -8.78 -19.02
C GLU A 111 -11.89 -7.54 -19.14
N THR A 112 -12.87 -7.41 -18.24
CA THR A 112 -13.78 -6.24 -18.17
C THR A 112 -13.03 -4.96 -17.79
N ALA A 113 -12.11 -5.03 -16.83
CA ALA A 113 -11.34 -3.87 -16.40
C ALA A 113 -10.29 -3.45 -17.44
N LEU A 114 -9.69 -4.41 -18.16
CA LEU A 114 -8.83 -4.11 -19.32
C LEU A 114 -9.61 -3.39 -20.43
N ALA A 115 -10.83 -3.83 -20.74
CA ALA A 115 -11.67 -3.16 -21.74
C ALA A 115 -12.08 -1.74 -21.32
N LEU A 116 -12.27 -1.51 -20.01
CA LEU A 116 -12.53 -0.19 -19.46
C LEU A 116 -11.28 0.70 -19.55
N ALA A 117 -10.10 0.16 -19.22
CA ALA A 117 -8.82 0.88 -19.30
C ALA A 117 -8.52 1.35 -20.73
N ASP A 118 -8.83 0.54 -21.74
CA ASP A 118 -8.66 0.90 -23.16
C ASP A 118 -9.58 2.05 -23.62
N SER A 119 -10.67 2.29 -22.89
CA SER A 119 -11.62 3.39 -23.17
C SER A 119 -11.29 4.69 -22.44
N LEU A 120 -10.38 4.65 -21.47
CA LEU A 120 -10.02 5.76 -20.61
C LEU A 120 -8.85 6.57 -21.19
N ASP A 121 -8.79 7.85 -20.83
CA ASP A 121 -7.71 8.76 -21.25
C ASP A 121 -6.35 8.35 -20.62
N GLU A 122 -5.23 8.67 -21.26
CA GLU A 122 -3.89 8.21 -20.82
C GLU A 122 -3.52 8.71 -19.40
N ASP A 123 -4.11 9.83 -18.98
CA ASP A 123 -3.93 10.44 -17.66
C ASP A 123 -4.98 9.96 -16.62
N ALA A 124 -5.93 9.12 -17.01
CA ALA A 124 -6.98 8.65 -16.12
C ALA A 124 -6.46 7.54 -15.20
N VAL A 125 -6.61 7.75 -13.89
CA VAL A 125 -6.21 6.77 -12.87
C VAL A 125 -7.41 5.95 -12.44
N ILE A 126 -7.35 4.64 -12.68
CA ILE A 126 -8.32 3.68 -12.14
C ILE A 126 -7.95 3.40 -10.67
N VAL A 127 -8.93 3.55 -9.79
CA VAL A 127 -8.79 3.32 -8.35
C VAL A 127 -9.92 2.43 -7.86
N GLU A 128 -9.74 1.82 -6.68
CA GLU A 128 -10.79 1.07 -5.98
C GLU A 128 -12.12 1.84 -5.96
N GLY A 129 -13.20 1.19 -6.41
CA GLY A 129 -14.54 1.80 -6.52
C GLY A 129 -14.87 2.42 -7.87
N TYR A 130 -14.00 2.31 -8.87
CA TYR A 130 -14.35 2.60 -10.27
C TYR A 130 -15.30 1.51 -10.78
N ALA A 131 -16.56 1.88 -11.04
CA ALA A 131 -17.63 1.01 -11.55
C ALA A 131 -18.19 1.59 -12.86
#